data_AF-A0A922MKJ5-F1
#
_entry.id   AF-A0A922MKJ5-F1
#
_cell.length_a   1.000
_cell.length_b   1.000
_cell.length_c   1.000
_cell.angle_alpha   90.00
_cell.angle_beta   90.00
_cell.angle_gamma   90.00
#
_symmetry.space_group_name_H-M   'P 1'
#
loop_
_entity.id
_entity.type
_entity.pdbx_description
1 polymer ?
#
loop_
_entity_poly.entity_id
_entity_poly.type
_entity_poly.pdbx_seq_one_letter_code
_entity_poly.pdbx_strand_id
1 'polypeptide(L)'
;MQGPATNQYLDPHLVGSPQSQPVTEVCLGCICQAVSGCKQGIQCDGDHCGLFHITWAYWADAGKPTVNGQSPDAPDAYPNCTNDPYCAALTVQGYMRKFAQ
;
A
#
# COMPACT_ATOMS: atom_id res chain seq x y z
N MET A 1 -34.45 12.62 2.67
CA MET A 1 -34.47 12.34 1.23
C MET A 1 -33.16 12.87 0.66
N GLN A 2 -32.29 11.97 0.22
CA GLN A 2 -30.92 12.24 -0.24
C GLN A 2 -30.85 13.28 -1.38
N GLY A 3 -29.84 14.15 -1.32
CA GLY A 3 -29.29 14.86 -2.49
C GLY A 3 -28.01 14.15 -2.96
N PRO A 4 -27.69 14.17 -4.26
CA PRO A 4 -26.55 13.41 -4.80
C PRO A 4 -25.23 14.16 -4.55
N ALA A 5 -24.27 13.49 -3.92
CA ALA A 5 -22.88 13.93 -3.91
C ALA A 5 -22.23 13.47 -5.23
N THR A 6 -21.84 14.45 -6.04
CA THR A 6 -21.18 14.26 -7.33
C THR A 6 -19.81 13.63 -7.16
N ASN A 7 -19.66 12.47 -7.80
CA ASN A 7 -18.43 11.71 -7.96
C ASN A 7 -17.44 12.48 -8.85
N GLN A 8 -16.65 13.37 -8.25
CA GLN A 8 -15.56 14.09 -8.90
C GLN A 8 -14.25 13.81 -8.17
N TYR A 9 -13.66 12.63 -8.42
CA TYR A 9 -12.22 12.36 -8.53
C TYR A 9 -12.04 10.83 -8.59
N LEU A 10 -12.19 10.26 -9.78
CA LEU A 10 -11.76 8.90 -10.06
C LEU A 10 -10.69 9.00 -11.15
N ASP A 11 -9.43 9.08 -10.71
CA ASP A 11 -8.27 8.94 -11.58
C ASP A 11 -8.28 7.54 -12.22
N PRO A 12 -8.31 7.41 -13.56
CA PRO A 12 -8.52 6.14 -14.25
C PRO A 12 -7.32 5.17 -14.22
N HIS A 13 -6.23 5.50 -13.52
CA HIS A 13 -5.03 4.65 -13.46
C HIS A 13 -4.97 3.71 -12.24
N LEU A 14 -5.97 3.75 -11.37
CA LEU A 14 -6.06 2.87 -10.20
C LEU A 14 -7.32 2.01 -10.29
N VAL A 15 -7.37 1.15 -11.32
CA VAL A 15 -8.42 0.13 -11.45
C VAL A 15 -8.20 -0.94 -10.37
N GLY A 16 -8.75 -0.68 -9.20
CA GLY A 16 -9.31 -1.69 -8.30
C GLY A 16 -10.69 -1.17 -7.93
N SER A 17 -11.76 -1.83 -8.38
CA SER A 17 -13.11 -1.49 -7.94
C SER A 17 -13.14 -1.46 -6.40
N PRO A 18 -13.97 -0.61 -5.75
CA PRO A 18 -14.17 -0.61 -4.30
C PRO A 18 -14.94 -1.86 -3.82
N GLN A 19 -14.57 -3.04 -4.32
CA GLN A 19 -14.77 -4.29 -3.63
C GLN A 19 -13.92 -4.18 -2.36
N SER A 20 -14.62 -3.95 -1.23
CA SER A 20 -14.10 -3.78 0.13
C SER A 20 -12.64 -4.22 0.28
N GLN A 21 -11.72 -3.25 0.26
CA GLN A 21 -10.35 -3.54 0.64
C GLN A 21 -10.38 -4.18 2.04
N PRO A 22 -9.66 -5.30 2.26
CA PRO A 22 -9.81 -6.10 3.48
C PRO A 22 -9.36 -5.36 4.74
N VAL A 23 -8.53 -4.31 4.60
CA VAL A 23 -8.05 -3.48 5.69
C VAL A 23 -8.64 -2.08 5.58
N THR A 24 -9.21 -1.55 6.66
CA THR A 24 -9.72 -0.17 6.67
C THR A 24 -8.59 0.85 6.77
N GLU A 25 -8.83 2.09 6.33
CA GLU A 25 -7.88 3.20 6.50
C GLU A 25 -7.51 3.43 7.97
N VAL A 26 -8.47 3.26 8.89
CA VAL A 26 -8.23 3.36 10.33
C VAL A 26 -7.23 2.29 10.78
N CYS A 27 -7.41 1.03 10.33
CA CYS A 27 -6.48 -0.05 10.66
C CYS A 27 -5.09 0.20 10.07
N LEU A 28 -5.00 0.66 8.82
CA LEU A 28 -3.74 1.07 8.20
C LEU A 28 -3.06 2.19 9.03
N GLY A 29 -3.82 3.21 9.43
CA GLY A 29 -3.32 4.27 10.31
C GLY A 29 -2.74 3.73 11.63
N CYS A 30 -3.44 2.80 12.28
CA CYS A 30 -2.96 2.15 13.50
C CYS A 30 -1.67 1.37 13.28
N ILE A 31 -1.56 0.57 12.21
CA ILE A 31 -0.35 -0.21 11.89
C ILE A 31 0.82 0.74 11.66
N CYS A 32 0.61 1.76 10.84
CA CYS A 32 1.63 2.76 10.52
C CYS A 32 2.16 3.47 11.78
N GLN A 33 1.27 3.89 12.69
CA GLN A 33 1.66 4.54 13.94
C GLN A 33 2.43 3.59 14.86
N ALA A 34 1.97 2.35 15.01
CA ALA A 34 2.59 1.37 15.89
C ALA A 34 4.00 0.96 15.42
N VAL A 35 4.21 0.91 14.10
CA VAL A 35 5.43 0.36 13.51
C VAL A 35 6.50 1.42 13.25
N SER A 36 6.12 2.59 12.72
CA SER A 36 7.08 3.63 12.30
C SER A 36 6.78 5.03 12.84
N GLY A 37 5.66 5.20 13.56
CA GLY A 37 5.12 6.52 13.88
C GLY A 37 4.69 7.32 12.64
N CYS A 38 4.41 6.63 11.52
CA CYS A 38 4.06 7.23 10.23
C CYS A 38 5.06 8.25 9.69
N LYS A 39 6.35 8.08 9.97
CA LYS A 39 7.39 8.94 9.39
C LYS A 39 7.58 8.61 7.91
N GLN A 40 7.29 9.57 7.04
CA GLN A 40 7.48 9.45 5.60
C GLN A 40 8.95 9.68 5.21
N GLY A 41 9.40 9.04 4.13
CA GLY A 41 10.76 9.12 3.60
C GLY A 41 11.34 7.74 3.31
N ILE A 42 12.52 7.68 2.66
CA ILE A 42 13.22 6.42 2.41
C ILE A 42 13.80 5.92 3.74
N GLN A 43 13.13 4.94 4.33
CA GLN A 43 13.52 4.32 5.59
C GLN A 43 13.52 2.81 5.39
N CYS A 44 14.68 2.24 5.08
CA CYS A 44 14.87 0.79 5.19
C CYS A 44 15.75 0.53 6.40
N ASP A 45 15.24 -0.27 7.34
CA ASP A 45 16.01 -0.82 8.44
C ASP A 45 16.29 -2.29 8.13
N GLY A 46 17.53 -2.56 7.68
CA GLY A 46 17.89 -3.86 7.12
C GLY A 46 17.04 -4.24 5.92
N ASP A 47 16.28 -5.33 6.03
CA ASP A 47 15.41 -5.90 5.00
C ASP A 47 13.96 -5.39 5.05
N HIS A 48 13.62 -4.54 6.02
CA HIS A 48 12.29 -3.98 6.18
C HIS A 48 12.27 -2.51 5.72
N CYS A 49 11.33 -2.15 4.86
CA CYS A 49 11.26 -0.81 4.28
C CYS A 49 9.89 -0.14 4.50
N GLY A 50 9.93 1.19 4.59
CA GLY A 50 8.76 2.04 4.56
C GLY A 50 7.95 2.08 5.85
N LEU A 51 6.87 2.85 5.81
CA LEU A 51 6.07 3.19 7.00
C LEU A 51 5.31 1.99 7.61
N PHE A 52 5.14 0.91 6.85
CA PHE A 52 4.55 -0.35 7.31
C PHE A 52 5.60 -1.43 7.62
N HIS A 53 6.90 -1.10 7.55
CA HIS A 53 8.02 -2.04 7.80
C HIS A 53 7.85 -3.36 7.03
N ILE A 54 7.56 -3.21 5.75
CA ILE A 54 7.27 -4.31 4.82
C ILE A 54 8.59 -4.96 4.45
N THR A 55 8.66 -6.28 4.34
CA THR A 55 9.81 -7.01 3.78
C THR A 55 9.64 -7.25 2.28
N TRP A 56 10.72 -7.58 1.57
CA TRP A 56 10.65 -7.92 0.14
C TRP A 56 9.68 -9.08 -0.13
N ALA A 57 9.69 -10.12 0.71
CA ALA A 57 8.81 -11.28 0.56
C ALA A 57 7.33 -10.89 0.73
N TYR A 58 7.02 -10.07 1.75
CA TYR A 58 5.65 -9.57 1.98
C TYR A 58 5.15 -8.76 0.77
N TRP A 59 5.99 -7.88 0.22
CA TRP A 59 5.68 -7.13 -0.99
C TRP A 59 5.50 -8.02 -2.22
N ALA A 60 6.35 -9.03 -2.40
CA ALA A 60 6.23 -9.99 -3.49
C ALA A 60 4.93 -10.79 -3.40
N ASP A 61 4.59 -11.23 -2.20
CA ASP A 61 3.38 -11.98 -1.92
C ASP A 61 2.09 -11.18 -2.13
N ALA A 62 2.15 -9.87 -1.92
CA ALA A 62 1.06 -8.93 -2.20
C ALA A 62 0.82 -8.65 -3.69
N GLY A 63 1.64 -9.22 -4.58
CA GLY A 63 1.55 -9.04 -6.03
C GLY A 63 2.50 -7.99 -6.60
N LYS A 64 3.55 -7.59 -5.84
CA LYS A 64 4.57 -6.63 -6.27
C LYS A 64 4.00 -5.31 -6.83
N PRO A 65 3.11 -4.59 -6.10
CA PRO A 65 2.65 -3.29 -6.56
C PRO A 65 3.83 -2.33 -6.75
N THR A 66 3.74 -1.42 -7.70
CA THR A 66 4.79 -0.46 -8.02
C THR A 66 4.23 0.95 -8.16
N VAL A 67 5.11 1.94 -8.07
CA VAL A 67 4.78 3.35 -8.32
C VAL A 67 5.06 3.71 -9.78
N ASN A 68 4.30 4.65 -10.34
CA ASN A 68 4.59 5.29 -11.64
C ASN A 68 4.83 4.31 -12.82
N GLY A 69 4.19 3.14 -12.81
CA GLY A 69 4.39 2.12 -13.85
C GLY A 69 5.79 1.51 -13.89
N GLN A 70 6.57 1.67 -12.81
CA GLN A 70 7.86 1.04 -12.64
C GLN A 70 7.73 -0.48 -12.78
N SER A 71 8.70 -1.11 -13.43
CA SER A 71 8.75 -2.57 -13.54
C SER A 71 8.87 -3.20 -12.14
N PRO A 72 8.07 -4.22 -11.81
CA PRO A 72 8.18 -4.95 -10.53
C PRO A 72 9.48 -5.76 -10.40
N ASP A 73 10.27 -5.89 -11.47
CA ASP A 73 11.58 -6.54 -11.43
C ASP A 73 12.73 -5.52 -11.38
N ALA A 74 12.43 -4.21 -11.33
CA ALA A 74 13.46 -3.21 -11.10
C ALA A 74 14.06 -3.36 -9.70
N PRO A 75 15.38 -3.19 -9.52
CA PRO A 75 16.06 -3.43 -8.24
C PRO A 75 15.56 -2.52 -7.12
N ASP A 76 15.03 -1.36 -7.47
CA ASP A 76 14.48 -0.35 -6.57
C ASP A 76 12.95 -0.37 -6.49
N ALA A 77 12.25 -1.28 -7.17
CA ALA A 77 10.78 -1.33 -7.16
C ALA A 77 10.21 -1.56 -5.76
N TYR A 78 10.80 -2.49 -5.02
CA TYR A 78 10.45 -2.80 -3.64
C TYR A 78 10.62 -1.59 -2.69
N PRO A 79 11.82 -0.98 -2.56
CA PRO A 79 12.00 0.17 -1.68
C PRO A 79 11.21 1.39 -2.16
N ASN A 80 11.06 1.63 -3.47
CA ASN A 80 10.25 2.75 -3.96
C ASN A 80 8.77 2.59 -3.59
N CYS A 81 8.21 1.39 -3.75
CA CYS A 81 6.81 1.15 -3.40
C CYS A 81 6.57 1.23 -1.89
N THR A 82 7.41 0.60 -1.08
CA THR A 82 7.21 0.56 0.37
C THR A 82 7.37 1.93 1.04
N ASN A 83 8.18 2.83 0.47
CA ASN A 83 8.33 4.19 0.97
C ASN A 83 7.27 5.16 0.43
N ASP A 84 6.49 4.78 -0.59
CA ASP A 84 5.31 5.51 -1.03
C ASP A 84 4.07 5.10 -0.21
N PRO A 85 3.37 6.02 0.48
CA PRO A 85 2.28 5.65 1.38
C PRO A 85 1.15 4.87 0.71
N TYR A 86 0.85 5.20 -0.55
CA TYR A 86 -0.24 4.57 -1.28
C TYR A 86 0.15 3.17 -1.76
N CYS A 87 1.32 3.01 -2.36
CA CYS A 87 1.83 1.72 -2.80
C CYS A 87 2.12 0.77 -1.63
N ALA A 88 2.61 1.30 -0.52
CA ALA A 88 2.78 0.55 0.72
C ALA A 88 1.43 0.07 1.27
N ALA A 89 0.38 0.91 1.23
CA ALA A 89 -0.97 0.49 1.62
C ALA A 89 -1.51 -0.61 0.69
N LEU A 90 -1.33 -0.47 -0.62
CA LEU A 90 -1.69 -1.51 -1.59
C LEU A 90 -0.97 -2.83 -1.32
N THR A 91 0.28 -2.77 -0.86
CA THR A 91 1.04 -3.95 -0.42
C THR A 91 0.37 -4.64 0.76
N VAL A 92 -0.01 -3.89 1.80
CA VAL A 92 -0.74 -4.44 2.96
C VAL A 92 -2.07 -5.05 2.51
N GLN A 93 -2.84 -4.35 1.68
CA GLN A 93 -4.12 -4.83 1.16
C GLN A 93 -3.97 -6.11 0.33
N GLY A 94 -2.99 -6.16 -0.57
CA GLY A 94 -2.74 -7.31 -1.43
C GLY A 94 -2.36 -8.55 -0.63
N TYR A 95 -1.49 -8.38 0.37
CA TYR A 95 -1.12 -9.47 1.27
C TYR A 95 -2.31 -9.98 2.09
N MET A 96 -3.07 -9.07 2.72
CA MET A 96 -4.23 -9.44 3.54
C MET A 96 -5.32 -10.10 2.69
N ARG A 97 -5.51 -9.66 1.44
CA ARG A 97 -6.44 -10.32 0.51
C ARG A 97 -6.05 -11.78 0.22
N LYS A 98 -4.75 -12.09 0.25
CA LYS A 98 -4.23 -13.43 -0.03
C LYS A 98 -4.18 -14.32 1.21
N PHE A 99 -3.96 -13.76 2.41
CA PHE A 99 -3.61 -14.54 3.60
C PHE A 99 -4.46 -14.29 4.86
N ALA A 100 -5.35 -13.29 4.89
CA ALA A 100 -6.26 -13.11 6.02
C ALA A 100 -7.39 -14.17 5.95
N GLN A 101 -7.15 -15.34 6.54
CA GLN A 101 -8.10 -16.44 6.68
C GLN A 101 -8.37 -16.71 8.16
#